data_AF-A0A973J2J2-F1
#
_entry.id   AF-A0A973J2J2-F1
#
_cell.length_a   1.000
_cell.length_b   1.000
_cell.length_c   1.000
_cell.angle_alpha   90.00
_cell.angle_beta   90.00
_cell.angle_gamma   90.00
#
_symmetry.space_group_name_H-M   'P 1'
#
loop_
_entity.id
_entity.type
_entity.pdbx_description
1 polymer ?
#
loop_
_entity_poly.entity_id
_entity_poly.type
_entity_poly.pdbx_seq_one_letter_code
_entity_poly.pdbx_strand_id
1 'polypeptide(L)'
;INSYAFLRFFYPRVLFEPPSQFKVGFPNDYPPGTVNSQYQREFGTWIIRLQDGRFFAMESKCTHLGCTPSWLESQKKFKCPCHGSGYYISGLNFEGPAPRPMDRFKISIAEDGQLQVDKTIKFPGVPGRESNEVYPQSLLKV
;
A
#
# COMPACT_ATOMS: atom_id res chain seq x y z
N ILE A 1 6.91 -22.68 39.77
CA ILE A 1 7.11 -22.08 38.43
C ILE A 1 6.68 -20.62 38.52
N ASN A 2 7.60 -19.66 38.34
CA ASN A 2 7.32 -18.24 38.53
C ASN A 2 6.40 -17.75 37.40
N SER A 3 5.11 -17.54 37.70
CA SER A 3 4.03 -17.24 36.74
C SER A 3 4.32 -16.02 35.85
N TYR A 4 5.08 -15.05 36.37
CA TYR A 4 5.52 -13.87 35.64
C TYR A 4 6.50 -14.17 34.49
N ALA A 5 7.33 -15.21 34.62
CA ALA A 5 8.25 -15.62 33.57
C ALA A 5 7.50 -16.29 32.39
N PHE A 6 6.42 -17.03 32.68
CA PHE A 6 5.56 -17.63 31.67
C PHE A 6 4.78 -16.57 30.87
N LEU A 7 4.26 -15.54 31.53
CA LEU A 7 3.59 -14.45 30.82
C LEU A 7 4.54 -13.68 29.90
N ARG A 8 5.78 -13.41 30.33
CA ARG A 8 6.81 -12.73 29.52
C ARG A 8 7.26 -13.51 28.28
N PHE A 9 7.02 -14.81 28.21
CA PHE A 9 7.34 -15.62 27.04
C PHE A 9 6.48 -15.24 25.81
N PHE A 10 5.22 -14.82 26.04
CA PHE A 10 4.29 -14.45 24.96
C PHE A 10 4.44 -13.01 24.46
N TYR A 11 5.31 -12.21 25.09
CA TYR A 11 5.55 -10.82 24.68
C TYR A 11 6.98 -10.69 24.13
N PRO A 12 7.15 -10.53 22.81
CA PRO A 12 8.47 -10.32 22.22
C PRO A 12 9.11 -9.07 22.83
N ARG A 13 10.38 -9.18 23.25
CA ARG A 13 11.09 -8.10 23.96
C ARG A 13 11.50 -6.93 23.06
N VAL A 14 11.52 -7.13 21.74
CA VAL A 14 11.89 -6.13 20.74
C VAL A 14 10.98 -6.33 19.53
N LEU A 15 10.16 -5.33 19.23
CA LEU A 15 9.44 -5.23 17.97
C LEU A 15 10.31 -4.38 17.04
N PHE A 16 10.88 -5.00 16.00
CA PHE A 16 11.52 -4.23 14.92
C PHE A 16 10.41 -3.72 14.01
N GLU A 17 10.01 -2.46 14.21
CA GLU A 17 9.03 -1.81 13.35
C GLU A 17 9.78 -1.07 12.23
N PRO A 18 9.47 -1.33 10.95
CA PRO A 18 10.04 -0.58 9.85
C PRO A 18 9.76 0.92 10.03
N PRO A 19 10.65 1.80 9.54
CA PRO A 19 10.42 3.23 9.64
C PRO A 19 9.10 3.61 8.96
N SER A 20 8.35 4.51 9.61
CA SER A 20 7.07 5.02 9.09
C SER A 20 7.25 5.89 7.85
N GLN A 21 8.46 6.43 7.64
CA GLN A 21 8.84 7.18 6.45
C GLN A 21 10.05 6.53 5.78
N PHE A 22 9.97 6.34 4.47
CA PHE A 22 11.04 5.70 3.70
C PHE A 22 11.07 6.21 2.27
N LYS A 23 12.26 6.17 1.67
CA LYS A 23 12.48 6.58 0.28
C LYS A 23 12.28 5.39 -0.66
N VAL A 24 11.75 5.69 -1.84
CA VAL A 24 11.41 4.71 -2.87
C VAL A 24 12.05 5.05 -4.21
N GLY A 25 13.30 5.52 -4.22
CA GLY A 25 14.03 5.80 -5.46
C GLY A 25 13.52 7.04 -6.22
N PHE A 26 13.99 7.23 -7.45
CA PHE A 26 13.69 8.43 -8.22
C PHE A 26 12.42 8.24 -9.07
N PRO A 27 11.64 9.31 -9.35
CA PRO A 27 10.47 9.22 -10.22
C PRO A 27 10.75 8.61 -11.61
N ASN A 28 11.97 8.81 -12.14
CA ASN A 28 12.37 8.28 -13.45
C ASN A 28 12.57 6.76 -13.46
N ASP A 29 12.74 6.12 -12.31
CA ASP A 29 12.95 4.67 -12.20
C ASP A 29 11.65 3.87 -12.46
N TYR A 30 10.51 4.57 -12.55
CA TYR A 30 9.19 3.98 -12.69
C TYR A 30 8.61 4.26 -14.08
N PRO A 31 8.39 3.27 -14.96
CA PRO A 31 7.70 3.51 -16.23
C PRO A 31 6.22 3.89 -16.01
N PRO A 32 5.60 4.73 -16.85
CA PRO A 32 4.17 5.04 -16.75
C PRO A 32 3.27 3.80 -16.84
N GLY A 33 2.21 3.75 -16.04
CA GLY A 33 1.24 2.66 -16.02
C GLY A 33 1.72 1.37 -15.34
N THR A 34 2.73 1.46 -14.47
CA THR A 34 3.32 0.32 -13.77
C THR A 34 2.98 0.30 -12.28
N VAL A 35 3.03 -0.90 -11.71
CA VAL A 35 2.96 -1.16 -10.27
C VAL A 35 4.29 -1.76 -9.85
N ASN A 36 5.01 -1.06 -8.98
CA ASN A 36 6.27 -1.54 -8.42
C ASN A 36 6.00 -2.28 -7.09
N SER A 37 6.47 -3.52 -7.01
CA SER A 37 6.30 -4.42 -5.86
C SER A 37 7.53 -4.56 -4.96
N GLN A 38 8.60 -3.79 -5.20
CA GLN A 38 9.85 -3.91 -4.45
C GLN A 38 9.66 -3.64 -2.94
N TYR A 39 8.80 -2.69 -2.59
CA TYR A 39 8.56 -2.25 -1.20
C TYR A 39 7.45 -3.03 -0.49
N GLN A 40 6.89 -4.05 -1.15
CA GLN A 40 5.78 -4.83 -0.62
C GLN A 40 6.18 -5.65 0.61
N ARG A 41 7.35 -6.32 0.57
CA ARG A 41 7.77 -7.23 1.65
C ARG A 41 8.22 -6.48 2.91
N GLU A 42 8.95 -5.39 2.72
CA GLU A 42 9.55 -4.63 3.83
C GLU A 42 8.58 -3.60 4.41
N PHE A 43 7.82 -2.91 3.55
CA PHE A 43 6.98 -1.78 3.96
C PHE A 43 5.48 -2.03 3.76
N GLY A 44 5.07 -3.16 3.17
CA GLY A 44 3.67 -3.43 2.85
C GLY A 44 3.08 -2.40 1.91
N THR A 45 3.87 -1.89 0.97
CA THR A 45 3.50 -0.77 0.11
C THR A 45 3.85 -1.05 -1.35
N TRP A 46 2.95 -0.70 -2.25
CA TRP A 46 3.19 -0.60 -3.68
C TRP A 46 3.33 0.85 -4.10
N ILE A 47 4.20 1.10 -5.07
CA ILE A 47 4.32 2.40 -5.74
C ILE A 47 3.73 2.27 -7.13
N ILE A 48 2.76 3.12 -7.45
CA ILE A 48 2.03 3.06 -8.71
C ILE A 48 2.27 4.36 -9.46
N ARG A 49 2.73 4.26 -10.70
CA ARG A 49 2.80 5.38 -11.64
C ARG A 49 1.66 5.26 -12.63
N LEU A 50 0.77 6.25 -12.66
CA LEU A 50 -0.31 6.35 -13.63
C LEU A 50 0.23 6.72 -15.02
N GLN A 51 -0.59 6.50 -16.05
CA GLN A 51 -0.23 6.83 -17.43
C GLN A 51 0.00 8.34 -17.64
N ASP A 52 -0.68 9.18 -16.86
CA ASP A 52 -0.51 10.64 -16.89
C ASP A 52 0.69 11.14 -16.06
N GLY A 53 1.54 10.23 -15.59
CA GLY A 53 2.75 10.55 -14.84
C GLY A 53 2.56 10.74 -13.34
N ARG A 54 1.32 10.75 -12.83
CA ARG A 54 1.07 10.88 -11.38
C ARG A 54 1.44 9.63 -10.61
N PHE A 55 1.80 9.80 -9.35
CA PHE A 55 2.16 8.72 -8.44
C PHE A 55 1.20 8.62 -7.27
N PHE A 56 1.02 7.41 -6.75
CA PHE A 56 0.49 7.19 -5.40
C PHE A 56 1.14 5.96 -4.76
N ALA A 57 1.19 5.96 -3.43
CA ALA A 57 1.59 4.81 -2.63
C ALA A 57 0.36 4.10 -2.09
N MET A 58 0.26 2.79 -2.29
CA MET A 58 -0.89 2.00 -1.89
C MET A 58 -0.48 0.90 -0.91
N GLU A 59 -1.27 0.71 0.14
CA GLU A 59 -1.04 -0.36 1.09
C GLU A 59 -1.29 -1.72 0.44
N SER A 60 -0.33 -2.63 0.55
CA SER A 60 -0.41 -4.01 0.02
C SER A 60 -1.23 -4.92 0.93
N LYS A 61 -2.40 -4.46 1.38
CA LYS A 61 -3.26 -5.13 2.35
C LYS A 61 -4.70 -5.16 1.87
N CYS A 62 -5.24 -6.36 1.76
CA CYS A 62 -6.63 -6.61 1.42
C CYS A 62 -7.54 -6.09 2.55
N THR A 63 -8.58 -5.34 2.19
CA THR A 63 -9.51 -4.71 3.13
C THR A 63 -10.57 -5.67 3.66
N HIS A 64 -10.56 -6.94 3.22
CA HIS A 64 -11.36 -8.00 3.81
C HIS A 64 -10.79 -8.41 5.18
N LEU A 65 -9.71 -9.19 5.20
CA LEU A 65 -9.09 -9.74 6.43
C LEU A 65 -7.57 -9.56 6.47
N GLY A 66 -7.01 -8.69 5.62
CA GLY A 66 -5.61 -8.28 5.73
C GLY A 66 -4.58 -9.13 4.98
N CYS A 67 -4.99 -10.12 4.18
CA CYS A 67 -4.07 -10.81 3.26
C CYS A 67 -3.42 -9.83 2.28
N THR A 68 -2.26 -10.17 1.73
CA THR A 68 -1.60 -9.39 0.69
C THR A 68 -2.07 -9.84 -0.69
N PRO A 69 -2.78 -9.01 -1.48
CA PRO A 69 -3.14 -9.35 -2.85
C PRO A 69 -1.92 -9.46 -3.76
N SER A 70 -2.03 -10.22 -4.84
CA SER A 70 -1.02 -10.28 -5.90
C SER A 70 -1.40 -9.37 -7.06
N TRP A 71 -0.43 -8.61 -7.57
CA TRP A 71 -0.60 -7.86 -8.83
C TRP A 71 -0.48 -8.81 -10.02
N LEU A 72 -1.48 -8.81 -10.90
CA LEU A 72 -1.49 -9.60 -12.13
C LEU A 72 -1.34 -8.67 -13.34
N GLU A 73 -0.11 -8.57 -13.85
CA GLU A 73 0.27 -7.65 -14.93
C GLU A 73 -0.61 -7.83 -16.18
N SER A 74 -0.89 -9.08 -16.58
CA SER A 74 -1.71 -9.40 -17.75
C SER A 74 -3.16 -8.94 -17.66
N GLN A 75 -3.69 -8.80 -16.45
CA GLN A 75 -5.07 -8.37 -16.20
C GLN A 75 -5.17 -6.93 -15.71
N LYS A 76 -4.04 -6.30 -15.37
CA LYS A 76 -3.95 -4.99 -14.72
C LYS A 76 -4.83 -4.90 -13.46
N LYS A 77 -4.83 -5.97 -12.66
CA LYS A 77 -5.68 -6.14 -11.48
C LYS A 77 -4.89 -6.73 -10.32
N PHE A 78 -5.31 -6.37 -9.11
CA PHE A 78 -4.90 -7.07 -7.91
C PHE A 78 -5.91 -8.17 -7.58
N LYS A 79 -5.42 -9.36 -7.25
CA LYS A 79 -6.25 -10.51 -6.84
C LYS A 79 -5.77 -11.04 -5.49
N CYS A 80 -6.68 -11.11 -4.54
CA CYS A 80 -6.44 -11.66 -3.21
C CYS A 80 -6.69 -13.18 -3.22
N PRO A 81 -5.67 -14.03 -2.99
CA PRO A 81 -5.82 -15.48 -3.06
C PRO A 81 -6.63 -16.07 -1.90
N CYS A 82 -6.82 -15.34 -0.81
CA CYS A 82 -7.46 -15.86 0.39
C CYS A 82 -8.98 -16.11 0.21
N HIS A 83 -9.70 -15.15 -0.36
CA HIS A 83 -11.17 -15.22 -0.50
C HIS A 83 -11.67 -14.62 -1.83
N GLY A 84 -10.77 -14.41 -2.80
CA GLY A 84 -11.14 -13.95 -4.15
C GLY A 84 -11.49 -12.47 -4.28
N SER A 85 -11.09 -11.60 -3.34
CA SER A 85 -11.25 -10.15 -3.52
C SER A 85 -10.41 -9.65 -4.68
N GLY A 86 -10.99 -8.83 -5.56
CA GLY A 86 -10.30 -8.22 -6.69
C GLY A 86 -10.37 -6.70 -6.66
N TYR A 87 -9.27 -6.07 -7.07
CA TYR A 87 -9.16 -4.61 -7.14
C TYR A 87 -8.57 -4.15 -8.47
N TYR A 88 -9.04 -3.01 -8.97
CA TYR A 88 -8.43 -2.33 -10.11
C TYR A 88 -7.07 -1.73 -9.74
N ILE A 89 -6.32 -1.27 -10.74
CA ILE A 89 -5.05 -0.57 -10.51
C ILE A 89 -5.19 0.65 -9.57
N SER A 90 -6.35 1.31 -9.55
CA SER A 90 -6.66 2.43 -8.65
C SER A 90 -6.75 2.02 -7.17
N GLY A 91 -6.96 0.73 -6.90
CA GLY A 91 -7.27 0.18 -5.59
C GLY A 91 -8.77 0.01 -5.33
N LEU A 92 -9.66 0.41 -6.25
CA LEU A 92 -11.10 0.18 -6.14
C LEU A 92 -11.43 -1.31 -6.22
N ASN A 93 -12.16 -1.82 -5.22
CA ASN A 93 -12.65 -3.20 -5.19
C ASN A 93 -13.79 -3.39 -6.19
N PHE A 94 -13.80 -4.53 -6.90
CA PHE A 94 -14.83 -4.83 -7.91
C PHE A 94 -15.43 -6.23 -7.80
N GLU A 95 -14.82 -7.11 -7.00
CA GLU A 95 -15.32 -8.47 -6.77
C GLU A 95 -14.88 -9.00 -5.40
N GLY A 96 -15.54 -10.07 -4.97
CA GLY A 96 -15.25 -10.78 -3.72
C GLY A 96 -15.72 -10.02 -2.47
N PRO A 97 -15.33 -10.49 -1.27
CA PRO A 97 -15.89 -10.02 -0.01
C PRO A 97 -15.27 -8.72 0.53
N ALA A 98 -14.35 -8.09 -0.21
CA ALA A 98 -13.72 -6.85 0.25
C ALA A 98 -14.75 -5.71 0.23
N PRO A 99 -15.04 -5.05 1.37
CA PRO A 99 -16.16 -4.10 1.46
C PRO A 99 -15.83 -2.71 0.91
N ARG A 100 -14.55 -2.42 0.65
CA ARG A 100 -14.06 -1.07 0.30
C ARG A 100 -12.73 -1.09 -0.48
N PRO A 101 -12.36 0.03 -1.15
CA PRO A 101 -11.07 0.18 -1.81
C PRO A 101 -9.88 0.05 -0.85
N MET A 102 -8.70 -0.26 -1.40
CA MET A 102 -7.44 -0.29 -0.65
C MET A 102 -7.01 1.10 -0.17
N ASP A 103 -6.25 1.11 0.92
CA ASP A 103 -5.77 2.34 1.55
C ASP A 103 -4.53 2.88 0.82
N ARG A 104 -4.35 4.19 0.88
CA ARG A 104 -3.15 4.86 0.36
C ARG A 104 -2.37 5.53 1.46
N PHE A 105 -1.09 5.77 1.20
CA PHE A 105 -0.21 6.56 2.05
C PHE A 105 0.16 7.86 1.35
N LYS A 106 0.58 8.86 2.13
CA LYS A 106 1.14 10.09 1.56
C LYS A 106 2.44 9.77 0.83
N ILE A 107 2.59 10.37 -0.34
CA ILE A 107 3.81 10.33 -1.14
C ILE A 107 4.22 11.76 -1.51
N SER A 108 5.52 12.05 -1.42
CA SER A 108 6.11 13.37 -1.73
C SER A 108 7.50 13.21 -2.35
N ILE A 109 8.07 14.30 -2.86
CA ILE A 109 9.48 14.37 -3.25
C ILE A 109 10.30 14.81 -2.04
N ALA A 110 11.34 14.05 -1.71
CA ALA A 110 12.33 14.41 -0.70
C ALA A 110 13.34 15.44 -1.25
N GLU A 111 14.15 16.03 -0.36
CA GLU A 111 15.14 17.06 -0.71
C GLU A 111 16.17 16.59 -1.75
N ASP A 112 16.48 15.30 -1.77
CA ASP A 112 17.41 14.69 -2.74
C ASP A 112 16.73 14.24 -4.04
N GLY A 113 15.46 14.61 -4.26
CA GLY A 113 14.71 14.32 -5.48
C GLY A 113 14.09 12.92 -5.54
N GLN A 114 14.29 12.09 -4.52
CA GLN A 114 13.65 10.77 -4.44
C GLN A 114 12.18 10.88 -4.02
N LEU A 115 11.37 9.92 -4.45
CA LEU A 115 10.05 9.70 -3.89
C LEU A 115 10.18 9.23 -2.44
N GLN A 116 9.34 9.77 -1.57
CA GLN A 116 9.26 9.41 -0.16
C GLN A 116 7.82 9.08 0.20
N VAL A 117 7.62 7.96 0.89
CA VAL A 117 6.33 7.55 1.42
C VAL A 117 6.30 7.84 2.91
N ASP A 118 5.17 8.37 3.39
CA ASP A 118 4.88 8.59 4.80
C ASP A 118 3.62 7.80 5.21
N LYS A 119 3.82 6.71 5.94
CA LYS A 119 2.75 5.82 6.43
C LYS A 119 2.00 6.38 7.64
N THR A 120 2.50 7.45 8.27
CA THR A 120 1.77 8.11 9.36
C THR A 120 0.52 8.82 8.85
N ILE A 121 0.50 9.19 7.57
CA ILE A 121 -0.63 9.82 6.90
C ILE A 121 -1.27 8.80 5.96
N LYS A 122 -2.38 8.23 6.41
CA LYS A 122 -3.16 7.23 5.68
C LYS A 122 -4.44 7.82 5.12
N PHE A 123 -4.74 7.50 3.86
CA PHE A 123 -5.99 7.83 3.18
C PHE A 123 -6.83 6.55 3.02
N PRO A 124 -7.79 6.28 3.93
CA PRO A 124 -8.53 5.04 3.91
C PRO A 124 -9.55 5.01 2.77
N GLY A 125 -9.62 3.89 2.05
CA GLY A 125 -10.58 3.73 0.95
C GLY A 125 -12.04 3.82 1.42
N VAL A 126 -12.88 4.54 0.67
CA VAL A 126 -14.30 4.75 0.99
C VAL A 126 -15.16 3.82 0.13
N PRO A 127 -16.11 3.04 0.71
CA PRO A 127 -16.98 2.15 -0.05
C PRO A 127 -17.66 2.85 -1.23
N GLY A 128 -17.56 2.25 -2.43
CA GLY A 128 -18.21 2.74 -3.65
C GLY A 128 -17.67 4.05 -4.22
N ARG A 129 -16.52 4.55 -3.73
CA ARG A 129 -15.92 5.80 -4.21
C ARG A 129 -14.47 5.58 -4.66
N GLU A 130 -14.08 6.23 -5.74
CA GLU A 130 -12.70 6.22 -6.20
C GLU A 130 -11.81 7.08 -5.30
N SER A 131 -10.67 6.53 -4.86
CA SER A 131 -9.76 7.22 -3.94
C SER A 131 -9.17 8.51 -4.53
N ASN A 132 -9.10 8.63 -5.86
CA ASN A 132 -8.64 9.84 -6.54
C ASN A 132 -9.59 11.03 -6.35
N GLU A 133 -10.89 10.76 -6.21
CA GLU A 133 -11.91 11.80 -6.01
C GLU A 133 -11.99 12.22 -4.54
N VAL A 134 -11.89 11.24 -3.64
CA VAL A 134 -11.99 11.47 -2.20
C VAL A 134 -10.70 12.10 -1.65
N TYR A 135 -9.54 11.65 -2.13
CA TYR A 135 -8.24 12.08 -1.66
C TYR A 135 -7.33 12.49 -2.83
N PRO A 136 -7.62 13.60 -3.51
CA PRO A 136 -6.73 14.12 -4.57
C PRO A 136 -5.31 14.39 -4.06
N GLN A 137 -5.14 14.71 -2.77
CA GLN A 137 -3.85 14.91 -2.12
C GLN A 137 -3.02 13.62 -1.93
N SER A 138 -3.62 12.44 -2.12
CA SER A 138 -2.89 11.16 -2.14
C SER A 138 -2.10 10.95 -3.43
N LEU A 139 -2.38 11.76 -4.46
CA LEU A 139 -1.73 11.73 -5.75
C LEU A 139 -0.62 12.79 -5.80
N LEU A 140 0.59 12.36 -6.09
CA LEU A 140 1.71 13.24 -6.37
C LEU A 140 1.81 13.49 -7.87
N LYS A 141 1.86 14.77 -8.25
CA LYS A 141 2.27 15.20 -9.58
C LYS A 141 3.77 15.52 -9.51
N VAL A 142 4.54 14.90 -10.39
CA VAL A 142 5.98 15.14 -10.57
C VAL A 142 6.18 15.90 -11.86
#